data_AF-E6KWM5-F1
#
_entry.id   AF-E6KWM5-F1
#
_cell.length_a   1.000
_cell.length_b   1.000
_cell.length_c   1.000
_cell.angle_alpha   90.00
_cell.angle_beta   90.00
_cell.angle_gamma   90.00
#
_symmetry.space_group_name_H-M   'P 1'
#
loop_
_entity.id
_entity.type
_entity.pdbx_description
1 polymer ?
#
loop_
_entity_poly.entity_id
_entity_poly.type
_entity_poly.pdbx_seq_one_letter_code
_entity_poly.pdbx_strand_id
1 'polypeptide(L)' 'MKKLILVFTAILTITACSQPKDIYFNGSEGSHSGLKFDKNTKTLGINN' A
#
# COMPACT_ATOMS: atom_id res chain seq x y z
N MET A 1 15.04 20.83 20.23
CA MET A 1 13.61 20.46 20.08
C MET A 1 13.14 20.35 18.63
N LYS A 2 13.37 21.35 17.76
CA LYS A 2 12.93 21.31 16.34
C LYS A 2 13.44 20.10 15.53
N LYS A 3 14.69 19.66 15.75
CA LYS A 3 15.27 18.49 15.08
C LYS A 3 14.54 17.18 15.41
N LEU A 4 14.11 17.01 16.66
CA LEU A 4 13.37 15.82 17.09
C LEU A 4 12.00 15.76 16.40
N ILE A 5 11.29 16.89 16.32
CA ILE A 5 10.02 16.99 15.60
C ILE A 5 10.20 16.56 14.15
N LEU A 6 11.24 17.05 13.46
CA LEU A 6 11.52 16.67 12.07
C LEU A 6 11.79 15.16 11.91
N VAL A 7 12.56 14.57 12.83
CA VAL A 7 12.84 13.13 12.84
C VAL A 7 11.56 12.33 13.06
N PHE A 8 10.73 12.72 14.03
CA PHE A 8 9.45 12.04 14.28
C PHE A 8 8.50 12.15 13.10
N THR A 9 8.38 13.33 12.48
CA THR A 9 7.55 13.51 11.28
C THR A 9 8.05 12.63 10.13
N ALA A 10 9.37 12.57 9.89
CA ALA A 10 9.94 11.72 8.85
C ALA A 10 9.59 10.24 9.08
N ILE A 11 9.79 9.73 10.31
CA ILE A 11 9.44 8.35 10.66
C ILE A 11 7.95 8.09 10.42
N LEU A 12 7.07 8.97 10.90
CA LEU A 12 5.63 8.84 10.71
C LEU A 12 5.25 8.79 9.23
N THR A 13 5.83 9.67 8.40
CA THR A 13 5.56 9.67 6.95
C THR A 13 6.00 8.38 6.27
N ILE A 14 7.16 7.83 6.63
CA ILE A 14 7.64 6.56 6.07
C ILE A 14 6.69 5.42 6.48
N THR A 15 6.31 5.35 7.77
CA THR A 15 5.42 4.29 8.27
C THR A 15 4.02 4.32 7.67
N ALA A 16 3.47 5.52 7.40
CA ALA A 16 2.17 5.66 6.76
C ALA A 16 2.21 5.21 5.28
N CYS A 17 3.33 5.45 4.59
CA CYS A 17 3.51 5.07 3.20
C CYS A 17 3.89 3.60 3.00
N SER A 18 4.46 2.93 4.01
CA SER A 18 4.92 1.53 3.94
C SER A 18 3.85 0.50 4.31
N GLN A 19 2.60 0.92 4.51
CA GLN A 19 1.52 -0.01 4.84
C GLN A 19 1.35 -1.02 3.69
N PRO A 20 1.16 -2.32 3.98
CA PRO A 20 0.81 -3.30 2.96
C PRO A 20 -0.41 -2.81 2.18
N LYS A 21 -0.35 -2.90 0.86
CA LYS A 21 -1.44 -2.57 -0.06
C LYS A 21 -1.65 -3.72 -1.03
N ASP A 22 -2.87 -3.83 -1.53
CA ASP A 22 -3.16 -4.75 -2.62
C ASP A 22 -2.41 -4.27 -3.86
N ILE A 23 -1.94 -5.21 -4.67
CA ILE A 23 -1.20 -4.90 -5.90
C ILE A 23 -2.08 -5.28 -7.08
N TYR A 24 -2.28 -4.35 -8.00
CA TYR A 24 -3.09 -4.55 -9.19
C TYR A 24 -2.19 -4.58 -10.43
N PHE A 25 -2.36 -5.60 -11.28
CA PHE A 25 -1.69 -5.72 -12.56
C PHE A 25 -2.71 -5.52 -13.68
N ASN A 26 -2.46 -4.57 -14.57
CA ASN A 26 -3.38 -4.20 -15.66
C ASN A 26 -4.81 -3.89 -15.16
N GLY A 27 -4.89 -3.17 -14.05
CA GLY A 27 -6.15 -2.76 -13.42
C GLY A 27 -5.87 -1.87 -12.22
N SER A 28 -6.94 -1.40 -11.61
CA SER A 28 -6.92 -0.68 -10.33
C SER A 28 -8.01 -1.20 -9.40
N GLU A 29 -7.95 -0.77 -8.14
CA GLU A 29 -9.06 -0.96 -7.20
C GLU A 29 -10.37 -0.47 -7.83
N GLY A 30 -11.41 -1.30 -7.77
CA GLY A 30 -12.74 -1.00 -8.34
C GLY A 30 -12.85 -1.07 -9.87
N SER A 31 -11.78 -1.43 -10.60
CA SER A 31 -11.82 -1.51 -12.07
C SER A 31 -12.40 -2.81 -12.65
N HIS A 32 -12.57 -3.85 -11.82
CA HIS A 32 -13.10 -5.17 -12.23
C HIS A 32 -12.34 -5.77 -13.44
N SER A 33 -11.05 -5.46 -13.56
CA SER A 33 -10.18 -5.91 -14.64
C SER A 33 -8.75 -6.17 -14.15
N GLY A 34 -8.06 -7.09 -14.82
CA GLY A 34 -6.67 -7.45 -14.51
C GLY A 34 -6.54 -8.45 -13.36
N LEU A 35 -5.34 -8.49 -12.75
CA LEU A 35 -5.02 -9.35 -11.62
C LEU A 35 -4.88 -8.54 -10.34
N LYS A 36 -5.29 -9.12 -9.22
CA LYS A 36 -5.11 -8.59 -7.87
C LYS A 36 -4.26 -9.55 -7.05
N PHE A 37 -3.20 -9.04 -6.42
CA PHE A 37 -2.54 -9.69 -5.30
C PHE A 37 -3.13 -9.13 -4.01
N ASP A 38 -3.81 -9.98 -3.25
CA ASP A 38 -4.41 -9.62 -1.96
C ASP A 38 -3.35 -9.66 -0.87
N LYS A 39 -3.14 -8.51 -0.21
CA LYS A 39 -2.11 -8.37 0.81
C LYS A 39 -2.40 -9.16 2.08
N ASN A 40 -3.66 -9.50 2.35
CA ASN A 40 -4.10 -10.15 3.58
C ASN A 40 -3.97 -11.66 3.45
N THR A 41 -4.44 -12.22 2.32
CA THR A 41 -4.38 -13.67 2.07
C THR A 41 -3.08 -14.11 1.41
N LYS A 42 -2.29 -13.17 0.87
CA LYS A 42 -1.06 -13.42 0.09
C LYS A 42 -1.32 -14.25 -1.18
N THR A 43 -2.52 -14.12 -1.76
CA THR A 43 -2.92 -14.86 -2.96
C THR A 43 -3.05 -13.94 -4.16
N LEU A 44 -2.72 -14.46 -5.35
CA LEU A 44 -2.97 -13.81 -6.63
C LEU A 44 -4.30 -14.34 -7.21
N GLY A 45 -5.13 -13.45 -7.77
CA GLY A 45 -6.39 -13.80 -8.42
C GLY A 45 -6.85 -12.76 -9.43
N ILE A 46 -8.03 -12.98 -10.01
CA ILE A 46 -8.68 -11.99 -10.89
C ILE A 46 -9.16 -10.82 -10.04
N ASN A 47 -8.91 -9.59 -10.51
CA ASN A 47 -9.53 -8.39 -9.96
C ASN A 47 -10.96 -8.31 -10.47
N ASN A 48 -11.87 -8.97 -9.77
CA ASN A 48 -13.30 -8.97 -10.06
C ASN A 48 -14.06 -8.04 -9.12
#